data_AF-A0A1M6RGY1-F1
#
_entry.id   AF-A0A1M6RGY1-F1
#
_cell.length_a   1.000
_cell.length_b   1.000
_cell.length_c   1.000
_cell.angle_alpha   90.00
_cell.angle_beta   90.00
_cell.angle_gamma   90.00
#
_symmetry.space_group_name_H-M   'P 1'
#
loop_
_entity.id
_entity.type
_entity.pdbx_description
1 polymer ?
#
loop_
_entity_poly.entity_id
_entity_poly.type
_entity_poly.pdbx_seq_one_letter_code
_entity_poly.pdbx_strand_id
1 'polypeptide(L)'
;MALVASVVALVAGCQKKVEKPIDYSSIAYKRLSPASFKADSSKNAEIPSLERRYEYRYAIMLGDTLGVTVLEFKSDVYALDYYMNSGHFQGSIPILRGNFLEQSFRADKRIFIFRHDSYRRYERADLEDYVRKFPGYHGGFPQAFLSLPFEHREQGRASIETRFFLGVKASFPVLVQSYRDGNLRWNVARSWDQVESDAFEKWVSGLKQVTPNEIVPANDCVYFEAGEGSYGIASRLSGGRVAVVWGYMSWPDLERTFFTASDRIFEARF
;
A
#
# COMPACT_ATOMS: atom_id res chain seq x y z
N MET A 1 11.06 -32.39 -46.54
CA MET A 1 11.96 -32.48 -45.37
C MET A 1 11.91 -31.15 -44.64
N ALA A 2 11.61 -31.23 -43.33
CA ALA A 2 11.74 -30.28 -42.21
C ALA A 2 11.58 -28.75 -42.44
N LEU A 3 10.61 -28.04 -41.84
CA LEU A 3 10.36 -27.68 -40.41
C LEU A 3 11.19 -26.51 -39.86
N VAL A 4 10.49 -25.65 -39.09
CA VAL A 4 10.94 -24.67 -38.06
C VAL A 4 11.37 -23.28 -38.60
N ALA A 5 10.50 -22.26 -38.67
CA ALA A 5 9.94 -21.42 -37.59
C ALA A 5 11.00 -20.63 -36.80
N SER A 6 10.99 -19.29 -36.88
CA SER A 6 11.29 -18.46 -35.70
C SER A 6 10.72 -17.06 -35.88
N VAL A 7 9.51 -16.87 -35.35
CA VAL A 7 8.98 -15.57 -34.95
C VAL A 7 9.90 -15.03 -33.86
N VAL A 8 10.77 -14.08 -34.21
CA VAL A 8 11.52 -13.31 -33.21
C VAL A 8 10.62 -12.17 -32.74
N ALA A 9 9.58 -12.53 -31.98
CA ALA A 9 8.98 -11.63 -31.01
C ALA A 9 9.99 -11.51 -29.87
N LEU A 10 10.99 -10.65 -30.06
CA LEU A 10 11.96 -10.28 -29.04
C LEU A 10 11.21 -9.45 -27.98
N VAL A 11 10.64 -10.18 -27.03
CA VAL A 11 10.57 -9.90 -25.60
C VAL A 11 11.04 -8.47 -25.28
N ALA A 12 10.13 -7.50 -25.39
CA ALA A 12 10.26 -6.22 -24.73
C ALA A 12 10.13 -6.49 -23.22
N GLY A 13 11.19 -7.04 -22.63
CA GLY A 13 11.32 -7.13 -21.19
C GLY A 13 11.21 -5.73 -20.62
N CYS A 14 10.32 -5.54 -19.65
CA CYS A 14 10.26 -4.35 -18.82
C CYS A 14 11.67 -3.96 -18.40
N GLN A 15 12.26 -2.96 -19.06
CA GLN A 15 13.46 -2.32 -18.57
C GLN A 15 13.05 -1.68 -17.24
N LYS A 16 13.45 -2.29 -16.12
CA LYS A 16 13.46 -1.61 -14.82
C LYS A 16 14.24 -0.32 -15.05
N LYS A 17 13.51 0.80 -15.09
CA LYS A 17 14.09 2.13 -15.26
C LYS A 17 15.16 2.26 -14.18
N VAL A 18 16.42 2.34 -14.57
CA VAL A 18 17.53 2.48 -13.63
C VAL A 18 17.32 3.82 -12.93
N GLU A 19 16.85 3.78 -11.69
CA GLU A 19 16.68 4.97 -10.87
C GLU A 19 18.05 5.64 -10.72
N LYS A 20 18.17 6.90 -11.16
CA LYS A 20 19.38 7.67 -10.92
C LYS A 20 19.62 7.71 -9.40
N PRO A 21 20.82 7.35 -8.92
CA PRO A 21 21.11 7.44 -7.49
C PRO A 21 20.98 8.91 -7.06
N ILE A 22 20.14 9.13 -6.06
CA ILE A 22 19.91 10.46 -5.47
C ILE A 22 21.04 10.72 -4.49
N ASP A 23 21.70 11.87 -4.62
CA ASP A 23 22.55 12.36 -3.53
C ASP A 23 21.66 12.97 -2.45
N TYR A 24 21.38 12.18 -1.41
CA TYR A 24 20.58 12.61 -0.29
C TYR A 24 21.27 13.72 0.52
N SER A 25 22.58 13.92 0.43
CA SER A 25 23.27 14.93 1.24
C SER A 25 23.12 16.36 0.70
N SER A 26 22.84 16.50 -0.59
CA SER A 26 22.82 17.78 -1.31
C SER A 26 21.43 18.26 -1.73
N ILE A 27 20.37 17.66 -1.17
CA ILE A 27 18.99 18.05 -1.51
C ILE A 27 18.74 19.46 -1.01
N ALA A 28 18.39 20.38 -1.92
CA ALA A 28 18.14 21.77 -1.59
C ALA A 28 16.64 22.07 -1.43
N TYR A 29 16.29 22.96 -0.50
CA TYR A 29 14.97 23.57 -0.39
C TYR A 29 15.04 25.03 -0.85
N LYS A 30 14.27 25.44 -1.87
CA LYS A 30 14.33 26.80 -2.47
C LYS A 30 15.76 27.35 -2.70
N ARG A 31 16.66 26.53 -3.23
CA ARG A 31 18.10 26.82 -3.47
C ARG A 31 18.97 26.93 -2.20
N LEU A 32 18.40 26.70 -1.02
CA LEU A 32 19.15 26.60 0.23
C LEU A 32 19.65 25.16 0.42
N SER A 33 20.95 25.04 0.67
CA SER A 33 21.54 23.78 1.12
C SER A 33 21.17 23.52 2.58
N PRO A 34 21.11 22.25 3.01
CA PRO A 34 20.82 21.93 4.40
C PRO A 34 21.94 22.44 5.30
N ALA A 35 21.58 23.13 6.39
CA ALA A 35 22.51 23.52 7.44
C ALA A 35 23.03 22.30 8.23
N SER A 36 22.23 21.23 8.29
CA SER A 36 22.68 19.93 8.78
C SER A 36 21.98 18.80 8.07
N PHE A 37 22.70 17.70 7.84
CA PHE A 37 22.19 16.44 7.32
C PHE A 37 22.63 15.29 8.22
N LYS A 38 21.70 14.38 8.51
CA LYS A 38 22.00 13.11 9.19
C LYS A 38 21.32 11.96 8.43
N ALA A 39 22.04 10.87 8.26
CA ALA A 39 21.50 9.62 7.73
C ALA A 39 21.67 8.53 8.78
N ASP A 40 20.60 7.81 9.06
CA ASP A 40 20.58 6.65 9.92
C ASP A 40 20.05 5.44 9.13
N SER A 41 20.82 4.36 9.15
CA SER A 41 20.48 3.08 8.52
C SER A 41 20.48 1.93 9.53
N SER A 42 20.55 2.27 10.83
CA SER A 42 20.40 1.29 11.89
C SER A 42 19.00 0.68 11.84
N LYS A 43 18.91 -0.62 12.13
CA LYS A 43 17.62 -1.29 12.22
C LYS A 43 16.81 -0.67 13.34
N ASN A 44 15.66 -0.12 12.99
CA ASN A 44 14.73 0.44 13.96
C ASN A 44 13.91 -0.68 14.61
N ALA A 45 14.03 -0.84 15.93
CA ALA A 45 13.31 -1.86 16.68
C ALA A 45 11.79 -1.62 16.71
N GLU A 46 11.37 -0.35 16.70
CA GLU A 46 9.96 0.04 16.73
C GLU A 46 9.30 -0.09 15.35
N ILE A 47 10.06 0.17 14.28
CA ILE A 47 9.59 0.14 12.89
C ILE A 47 10.49 -0.80 12.06
N PRO A 48 10.28 -2.13 12.11
CA PRO A 48 11.15 -3.10 11.45
C PRO A 48 11.24 -2.98 9.93
N SER A 49 10.24 -2.35 9.29
CA SER A 49 10.19 -2.12 7.84
C SER A 49 10.92 -0.84 7.40
N LEU A 50 11.38 -0.01 8.34
CA LEU A 50 12.17 1.18 8.07
C LEU A 50 13.60 0.79 7.74
N GLU A 51 14.08 1.16 6.56
CA GLU A 51 15.44 0.88 6.11
C GLU A 51 16.38 2.05 6.39
N ARG A 52 15.89 3.28 6.16
CA ARG A 52 16.71 4.49 6.30
C ARG A 52 15.88 5.66 6.81
N ARG A 53 16.51 6.52 7.60
CA ARG A 53 15.99 7.81 8.05
C ARG A 53 16.98 8.89 7.66
N TYR A 54 16.49 9.92 6.97
CA TYR A 54 17.27 11.10 6.63
C TYR A 54 16.68 12.31 7.33
N GLU A 55 17.52 13.11 7.97
CA GLU A 55 17.12 14.33 8.64
C GLU A 55 17.86 15.52 8.03
N TYR A 56 17.08 16.50 7.60
CA TYR A 56 17.55 17.77 7.07
C TYR A 56 17.10 18.90 8.00
N ARG A 57 17.96 19.89 8.17
CA ARG A 57 17.58 21.18 8.75
C ARG A 57 17.99 22.28 7.79
N TYR A 58 17.04 23.10 7.38
CA TYR A 58 17.28 24.26 6.54
C TYR A 58 17.11 25.52 7.40
N ALA A 59 18.13 26.39 7.41
CA ALA A 59 18.02 27.71 7.99
C ALA A 59 17.36 28.63 6.96
N ILE A 60 16.09 28.96 7.17
CA ILE A 60 15.30 29.73 6.19
C ILE A 60 15.47 31.23 6.43
N MET A 61 15.33 31.66 7.68
CA MET A 61 15.59 33.02 8.15
C MET A 61 16.11 33.00 9.59
N LEU A 62 16.52 34.15 10.12
CA LEU A 62 17.00 34.25 11.50
C LEU A 62 15.92 33.75 12.48
N GLY A 63 16.21 32.64 13.17
CA GLY A 63 15.28 32.02 14.12
C GLY A 63 14.19 31.12 13.51
N ASP A 64 14.19 30.88 12.20
CA ASP A 64 13.23 29.99 11.52
C ASP A 64 13.97 28.82 10.84
N THR A 65 13.63 27.59 11.26
CA THR A 65 14.21 26.37 10.69
C THR A 65 13.13 25.45 10.14
N LEU A 66 13.31 24.99 8.91
CA LEU A 66 12.53 23.90 8.35
C LEU A 66 13.25 22.59 8.62
N GLY A 67 12.65 21.74 9.45
CA GLY A 67 13.06 20.36 9.64
C GLY A 67 12.37 19.46 8.62
N VAL A 68 13.14 18.62 7.92
CA VAL A 68 12.58 17.59 7.03
C VAL A 68 13.11 16.24 7.46
N THR A 69 12.20 15.33 7.80
CA THR A 69 12.54 13.92 8.04
C THR A 69 12.02 13.10 6.88
N VAL A 70 12.88 12.30 6.25
CA VAL A 70 12.51 11.34 5.22
C VAL A 70 12.66 9.94 5.78
N LEU A 71 11.56 9.23 5.90
CA LEU A 71 11.52 7.82 6.30
C LEU A 71 11.44 6.97 5.03
N GLU A 72 12.42 6.12 4.78
CA GLU A 72 12.47 5.22 3.63
C GLU A 72 12.27 3.77 4.09
N PHE A 73 11.21 3.16 3.58
CA PHE A 73 10.76 1.81 3.92
C PHE A 73 11.20 0.80 2.86
N LYS A 74 11.16 -0.48 3.23
CA LYS A 74 11.48 -1.61 2.35
C LYS A 74 10.68 -1.61 1.04
N SER A 75 9.42 -1.18 1.07
CA SER A 75 8.59 -1.03 -0.12
C SER A 75 7.42 -0.07 0.14
N ASP A 76 6.74 0.32 -0.93
CA ASP A 76 5.61 1.26 -0.90
C ASP A 76 4.50 0.81 0.08
N VAL A 77 4.17 -0.48 0.08
CA VAL A 77 3.12 -1.02 0.96
C VAL A 77 3.41 -0.82 2.45
N TYR A 78 4.68 -0.92 2.88
CA TYR A 78 5.06 -0.70 4.27
C TYR A 78 5.08 0.78 4.65
N ALA A 79 5.42 1.66 3.69
CA ALA A 79 5.29 3.09 3.88
C ALA A 79 3.80 3.46 4.01
N LEU A 80 2.93 2.92 3.15
CA LEU A 80 1.49 3.18 3.21
C LEU A 80 0.85 2.62 4.50
N ASP A 81 1.19 1.40 4.91
CA ASP A 81 0.78 0.80 6.19
C ASP A 81 1.16 1.70 7.38
N TYR A 82 2.45 2.07 7.47
CA TYR A 82 2.91 2.99 8.53
C TYR A 82 2.18 4.33 8.46
N TYR A 83 2.02 4.90 7.26
CA TYR A 83 1.39 6.20 7.07
C TYR A 83 -0.07 6.21 7.54
N MET A 84 -0.84 5.15 7.25
CA MET A 84 -2.23 5.00 7.67
C MET A 84 -2.37 4.84 9.19
N ASN A 85 -1.39 4.22 9.85
CA ASN A 85 -1.47 3.85 11.27
C ASN A 85 -0.74 4.82 12.23
N SER A 86 0.14 5.69 11.72
CA SER A 86 0.94 6.64 12.52
C SER A 86 0.20 7.94 12.86
N GLY A 87 -1.00 8.13 12.34
CA GLY A 87 -1.74 9.40 12.44
C GLY A 87 -1.11 10.54 11.64
N HIS A 88 -0.12 10.27 10.78
CA HIS A 88 0.36 11.25 9.81
C HIS A 88 -0.76 11.54 8.80
N PHE A 89 -1.10 12.82 8.64
CA PHE A 89 -2.26 13.24 7.87
C PHE A 89 -1.83 13.84 6.53
N GLN A 90 -2.44 13.38 5.43
CA GLN A 90 -2.28 13.99 4.12
C GLN A 90 -3.23 15.20 4.01
N GLY A 91 -2.94 16.23 4.78
CA GLY A 91 -3.71 17.46 4.83
C GLY A 91 -3.13 18.58 4.00
N SER A 92 -3.99 19.43 3.46
CA SER A 92 -3.57 20.76 3.00
C SER A 92 -3.14 21.65 4.16
N ILE A 93 -3.68 21.41 5.36
CA ILE A 93 -3.47 22.22 6.55
C ILE A 93 -2.45 21.53 7.48
N PRO A 94 -1.41 22.24 7.96
CA PRO A 94 -0.50 21.72 8.97
C PRO A 94 -1.22 21.41 10.28
N ILE A 95 -0.78 20.35 10.97
CA ILE A 95 -1.32 19.98 12.28
C ILE A 95 -0.34 20.41 13.37
N LEU A 96 -0.84 21.01 14.45
CA LEU A 96 -0.02 21.30 15.63
C LEU A 96 0.31 20.00 16.37
N ARG A 97 1.59 19.64 16.43
CA ARG A 97 2.10 18.49 17.20
C ARG A 97 3.14 18.97 18.20
N GLY A 98 2.74 19.05 19.47
CA GLY A 98 3.57 19.66 20.50
C GLY A 98 3.80 21.14 20.20
N ASN A 99 5.07 21.54 20.04
CA ASN A 99 5.47 22.94 19.82
C ASN A 99 5.68 23.31 18.35
N PHE A 100 5.48 22.37 17.42
CA PHE A 100 5.71 22.61 15.99
C PHE A 100 4.47 22.27 15.17
N LEU A 101 4.38 22.90 14.00
CA LEU A 101 3.46 22.53 12.94
C LEU A 101 4.09 21.40 12.11
N GLU A 102 3.30 20.36 11.82
CA GLU A 102 3.72 19.21 11.04
C GLU A 102 2.87 19.05 9.77
N GLN A 103 3.53 18.82 8.64
CA GLN A 103 2.89 18.38 7.39
C GLN A 103 3.59 17.14 6.88
N SER A 104 2.82 16.15 6.42
CA SER A 104 3.36 14.90 5.93
C SER A 104 2.91 14.60 4.50
N PHE A 105 3.81 14.01 3.72
CA PHE A 105 3.56 13.56 2.35
C PHE A 105 4.12 12.16 2.19
N ARG A 106 3.37 11.26 1.56
CA ARG A 106 3.90 9.97 1.11
C ARG A 106 4.22 10.06 -0.38
N ALA A 107 5.35 9.49 -0.77
CA ALA A 107 5.68 9.22 -2.17
C ALA A 107 6.39 7.86 -2.25
N ASP A 108 5.72 6.88 -2.86
CA ASP A 108 6.13 5.48 -2.90
C ASP A 108 6.53 4.97 -1.51
N LYS A 109 7.70 4.33 -1.42
CA LYS A 109 8.29 3.78 -0.18
C LYS A 109 8.79 4.85 0.81
N ARG A 110 8.51 6.14 0.58
CA ARG A 110 9.03 7.24 1.41
C ARG A 110 7.91 8.05 2.04
N ILE A 111 8.13 8.47 3.28
CA ILE A 111 7.30 9.45 3.99
C ILE A 111 8.15 10.65 4.32
N PHE A 112 7.70 11.83 3.92
CA PHE A 112 8.31 13.12 4.15
C PHE A 112 7.55 13.83 5.25
N ILE A 113 8.22 14.16 6.34
CA ILE A 113 7.65 14.84 7.50
C ILE A 113 8.34 16.20 7.60
N PHE A 114 7.58 17.26 7.38
CA PHE A 114 8.01 18.65 7.47
C PHE A 114 7.59 19.20 8.82
N ARG A 115 8.54 19.80 9.54
CA ARG A 115 8.31 20.42 10.85
C ARG A 115 8.84 21.84 10.85
N HIS A 116 8.04 22.77 11.33
CA HIS A 116 8.42 24.17 11.46
C HIS A 116 7.64 24.84 12.60
N ASP A 117 8.11 26.02 13.02
CA ASP A 117 7.45 26.77 14.08
C ASP A 117 6.11 27.36 13.63
N SER A 118 5.23 27.65 14.59
CA SER A 118 3.83 28.03 14.37
C SER A 118 3.63 29.39 13.68
N TYR A 119 4.66 30.24 13.65
CA TYR A 119 4.58 31.61 13.15
C TYR A 119 4.58 31.73 11.62
N ARG A 120 4.96 30.66 10.90
CA ARG A 120 4.96 30.65 9.44
C ARG A 120 4.19 29.45 8.91
N ARG A 121 3.44 29.70 7.83
CA ARG A 121 2.80 28.64 7.06
C ARG A 121 3.65 28.39 5.83
N TYR A 122 4.16 27.17 5.71
CA TYR A 122 4.78 26.72 4.48
C TYR A 122 3.67 26.33 3.51
N GLU A 123 3.74 26.81 2.27
CA GLU A 123 2.74 26.45 1.27
C GLU A 123 2.90 24.99 0.87
N ARG A 124 1.77 24.29 0.76
CA ARG A 124 1.77 22.89 0.34
C ARG A 124 2.48 22.68 -0.99
N ALA A 125 2.30 23.60 -1.95
CA ALA A 125 2.93 23.53 -3.26
C ALA A 125 4.46 23.51 -3.16
N ASP A 126 5.04 24.34 -2.29
CA ASP A 126 6.49 24.39 -2.07
C ASP A 126 7.04 23.08 -1.48
N LEU A 127 6.28 22.48 -0.55
CA LEU A 127 6.66 21.21 0.06
C LEU A 127 6.50 20.04 -0.93
N GLU A 128 5.46 20.06 -1.75
CA GLU A 128 5.29 19.09 -2.84
C GLU A 128 6.43 19.19 -3.86
N ASP A 129 6.85 20.40 -4.22
CA ASP A 129 7.98 20.60 -5.12
C ASP A 129 9.30 20.11 -4.52
N TYR A 130 9.45 20.14 -3.20
CA TYR A 130 10.57 19.46 -2.52
C TYR A 130 10.48 17.94 -2.70
N VAL A 131 9.31 17.35 -2.44
CA VAL A 131 9.09 15.89 -2.57
C VAL A 131 9.35 15.42 -4.01
N ARG A 132 8.91 16.19 -5.02
CA ARG A 132 9.09 15.87 -6.45
C ARG A 132 10.55 15.79 -6.91
N LYS A 133 11.50 16.32 -6.13
CA LYS A 133 12.94 16.15 -6.41
C LYS A 133 13.40 14.71 -6.19
N PHE A 134 12.64 13.95 -5.41
CA PHE A 134 12.84 12.52 -5.24
C PHE A 134 12.07 11.79 -6.36
N PRO A 135 12.70 10.81 -7.05
CA PRO A 135 12.03 9.97 -8.03
C PRO A 135 10.95 9.13 -7.34
N GLY A 136 9.89 8.80 -8.09
CA GLY A 136 8.80 7.97 -7.58
C GLY A 136 7.72 8.76 -6.82
N TYR A 137 7.27 9.88 -7.37
CA TYR A 137 6.07 10.55 -6.83
C TYR A 137 4.81 9.82 -7.29
N HIS A 138 4.38 8.80 -6.56
CA HIS A 138 3.00 8.28 -6.66
C HIS A 138 2.31 8.44 -5.31
N GLY A 139 1.32 9.33 -5.28
CA GLY A 139 0.43 9.53 -4.13
C GLY A 139 -0.86 8.73 -4.30
N GLY A 140 -1.39 8.16 -3.21
CA GLY A 140 -2.68 7.46 -3.19
C GLY A 140 -2.58 5.93 -3.26
N PHE A 141 -3.71 5.26 -3.06
CA PHE A 141 -3.80 3.80 -3.23
C PHE A 141 -3.59 3.42 -4.71
N PRO A 142 -3.07 2.21 -5.00
CA PRO A 142 -2.99 1.73 -6.38
C PRO A 142 -4.34 1.85 -7.08
N GLN A 143 -4.39 2.55 -8.23
CA GLN A 143 -5.64 2.79 -8.97
C GLN A 143 -6.39 1.48 -9.27
N ALA A 144 -5.65 0.40 -9.56
CA ALA A 144 -6.16 -0.95 -9.77
C ALA A 144 -7.02 -1.51 -8.63
N PHE A 145 -6.85 -1.03 -7.40
CA PHE A 145 -7.68 -1.45 -6.26
C PHE A 145 -8.84 -0.48 -6.00
N LEU A 146 -8.67 0.78 -6.39
CA LEU A 146 -9.74 1.78 -6.32
C LEU A 146 -10.80 1.57 -7.42
N SER A 147 -10.47 0.81 -8.47
CA SER A 147 -11.33 0.52 -9.63
C SER A 147 -12.15 -0.77 -9.50
N LEU A 148 -12.30 -1.35 -8.30
CA LEU A 148 -13.18 -2.49 -8.10
C LEU A 148 -14.63 -2.11 -8.48
N PRO A 149 -15.40 -3.00 -9.16
CA PRO A 149 -16.65 -2.66 -9.82
C PRO A 149 -17.84 -2.73 -8.85
N PHE A 150 -17.63 -2.34 -7.59
CA PHE A 150 -18.64 -2.40 -6.54
C PHE A 150 -19.02 -0.99 -6.10
N GLU A 151 -20.32 -0.73 -6.07
CA GLU A 151 -20.87 0.48 -5.48
C GLU A 151 -20.79 0.41 -3.94
N HIS A 152 -21.09 1.53 -3.27
CA HIS A 152 -21.18 1.60 -1.80
C HIS A 152 -19.89 1.30 -1.02
N ARG A 153 -18.76 1.76 -1.55
CA ARG A 153 -17.49 1.78 -0.83
C ARG A 153 -17.63 2.52 0.50
N GLU A 154 -17.30 1.88 1.62
CA GLU A 154 -17.25 2.58 2.90
C GLU A 154 -16.06 3.56 2.93
N GLN A 155 -16.37 4.86 3.05
CA GLN A 155 -15.35 5.91 3.15
C GLN A 155 -14.48 5.69 4.38
N GLY A 156 -13.16 5.79 4.21
CA GLY A 156 -12.19 5.63 5.31
C GLY A 156 -12.01 4.19 5.81
N ARG A 157 -12.62 3.18 5.17
CA ARG A 157 -12.49 1.76 5.52
C ARG A 157 -11.64 0.96 4.52
N ALA A 158 -10.58 1.60 4.03
CA ALA A 158 -9.49 0.88 3.39
C ALA A 158 -8.42 0.58 4.46
N SER A 159 -7.81 -0.59 4.44
CA SER A 159 -6.67 -0.92 5.31
C SER A 159 -5.62 -1.73 4.56
N ILE A 160 -4.40 -1.75 5.10
CA ILE A 160 -3.32 -2.62 4.63
C ILE A 160 -2.92 -3.52 5.78
N GLU A 161 -2.93 -4.81 5.51
CA GLU A 161 -2.56 -5.85 6.46
C GLU A 161 -1.18 -6.40 6.05
N THR A 162 -0.13 -6.10 6.81
CA THR A 162 1.25 -6.49 6.48
C THR A 162 1.80 -7.66 7.30
N ARG A 163 1.07 -8.08 8.34
CA ARG A 163 1.52 -9.12 9.30
C ARG A 163 0.50 -10.21 9.54
N PHE A 164 -0.75 -9.83 9.78
CA PHE A 164 -1.86 -10.73 10.02
C PHE A 164 -2.99 -10.34 9.09
N PHE A 165 -3.58 -11.31 8.40
CA PHE A 165 -4.73 -11.10 7.55
C PHE A 165 -5.81 -12.11 7.95
N LEU A 166 -7.00 -11.60 8.28
CA LEU A 166 -8.10 -12.38 8.87
C LEU A 166 -7.67 -13.13 10.14
N GLY A 167 -6.86 -12.48 10.99
CA GLY A 167 -6.35 -13.07 12.24
C GLY A 167 -5.25 -14.14 12.05
N VAL A 168 -4.95 -14.54 10.81
CA VAL A 168 -3.90 -15.52 10.49
C VAL A 168 -2.64 -14.79 10.03
N LYS A 169 -1.48 -15.26 10.47
CA LYS A 169 -0.20 -14.67 10.03
C LYS A 169 -0.05 -14.80 8.50
N ALA A 170 0.17 -13.68 7.83
CA ALA A 170 0.39 -13.62 6.39
C ALA A 170 1.82 -13.11 6.11
N SER A 171 2.53 -13.76 5.19
CA SER A 171 3.86 -13.33 4.74
C SER A 171 3.81 -12.36 3.55
N PHE A 172 2.63 -12.11 3.01
CA PHE A 172 2.39 -11.19 1.91
C PHE A 172 1.48 -10.05 2.37
N PRO A 173 1.76 -8.80 1.98
CA PRO A 173 0.87 -7.68 2.29
C PRO A 173 -0.44 -7.78 1.54
N VAL A 174 -1.53 -7.40 2.20
CA VAL A 174 -2.89 -7.44 1.66
C VAL A 174 -3.53 -6.07 1.79
N LEU A 175 -4.16 -5.61 0.73
CA LEU A 175 -4.95 -4.38 0.71
C LEU A 175 -6.43 -4.75 0.80
N VAL A 176 -7.16 -4.14 1.73
CA VAL A 176 -8.55 -4.44 2.07
C VAL A 176 -9.43 -3.22 1.83
N GLN A 177 -10.62 -3.46 1.28
CA GLN A 177 -11.68 -2.46 1.13
C GLN A 177 -13.00 -2.99 1.68
N SER A 178 -13.61 -2.24 2.59
CA SER A 178 -14.98 -2.52 3.04
C SER A 178 -16.03 -1.85 2.16
N TYR A 179 -17.16 -2.53 2.02
CA TYR A 179 -18.36 -2.11 1.32
C TYR A 179 -19.58 -2.35 2.20
N ARG A 180 -20.58 -1.48 2.07
CA ARG A 180 -21.82 -1.59 2.83
C ARG A 180 -23.01 -1.08 2.04
N ASP A 181 -23.99 -1.95 1.85
CA ASP A 181 -25.28 -1.60 1.28
C ASP A 181 -26.40 -2.01 2.25
N GLY A 182 -27.07 -1.01 2.85
CA GLY A 182 -28.03 -1.22 3.93
C GLY A 182 -27.45 -2.01 5.12
N ASN A 183 -27.98 -3.21 5.32
CA ASN A 183 -27.57 -4.16 6.36
C ASN A 183 -26.49 -5.16 5.88
N LEU A 184 -26.22 -5.22 4.58
CA LEU A 184 -25.18 -6.08 4.02
C LEU A 184 -23.83 -5.39 4.13
N ARG A 185 -22.83 -6.14 4.60
CA ARG A 185 -21.46 -5.68 4.71
C ARG A 185 -20.52 -6.77 4.25
N TRP A 186 -19.60 -6.39 3.38
CA TRP A 186 -18.57 -7.27 2.86
C TRP A 186 -17.26 -6.53 2.69
N ASN A 187 -16.20 -7.29 2.51
CA ASN A 187 -14.88 -6.78 2.25
C ASN A 187 -14.32 -7.51 1.03
N VAL A 188 -13.52 -6.78 0.27
CA VAL A 188 -12.74 -7.31 -0.82
C VAL A 188 -11.28 -7.02 -0.49
N ALA A 189 -10.43 -8.01 -0.68
CA ALA A 189 -9.01 -7.86 -0.48
C ALA A 189 -8.23 -8.46 -1.65
N ARG A 190 -7.04 -7.88 -1.86
CA ARG A 190 -6.06 -8.44 -2.78
C ARG A 190 -4.65 -8.37 -2.23
N SER A 191 -3.79 -9.29 -2.64
CA SER A 191 -2.36 -9.17 -2.33
C SER A 191 -1.73 -7.95 -3.01
N TRP A 192 -0.78 -7.31 -2.35
CA TRP A 192 -0.04 -6.15 -2.87
C TRP A 192 0.92 -6.52 -4.00
N ASP A 193 1.49 -7.70 -3.95
CA ASP A 193 2.37 -8.29 -4.98
C ASP A 193 1.86 -9.66 -5.43
N GLN A 194 2.58 -10.27 -6.38
CA GLN A 194 2.43 -11.69 -6.67
C GLN A 194 2.87 -12.51 -5.44
N VAL A 195 2.12 -13.55 -5.14
CA VAL A 195 2.31 -14.42 -3.98
C VAL A 195 2.67 -15.80 -4.51
N GLU A 196 3.72 -16.39 -3.95
CA GLU A 196 4.09 -17.77 -4.26
C GLU A 196 3.07 -18.75 -3.70
N SER A 197 2.93 -19.93 -4.32
CA SER A 197 1.91 -20.91 -3.93
C SER A 197 2.09 -21.37 -2.48
N ASP A 198 3.34 -21.56 -2.03
CA ASP A 198 3.68 -21.96 -0.66
C ASP A 198 3.26 -20.92 0.39
N ALA A 199 3.44 -19.63 0.10
CA ALA A 199 3.03 -18.54 0.96
C ALA A 199 1.50 -18.45 1.08
N PHE A 200 0.78 -18.68 -0.03
CA PHE A 200 -0.68 -18.74 -0.03
C PHE A 200 -1.21 -19.95 0.76
N GLU A 201 -0.70 -21.15 0.47
CA GLU A 201 -1.11 -22.39 1.15
C GLU A 201 -0.86 -22.33 2.66
N LYS A 202 0.28 -21.75 3.06
CA LYS A 202 0.60 -21.55 4.48
C LYS A 202 -0.42 -20.64 5.17
N TRP A 203 -0.84 -19.55 4.53
CA TRP A 203 -1.89 -18.69 5.09
C TRP A 203 -3.25 -19.42 5.13
N VAL A 204 -3.63 -20.11 4.04
CA VAL A 204 -4.87 -20.89 3.94
C VAL A 204 -4.98 -21.96 5.02
N SER A 205 -3.88 -22.62 5.38
CA SER A 205 -3.85 -23.64 6.43
C SER A 205 -4.24 -23.12 7.82
N GLY A 206 -4.16 -21.82 8.05
CA GLY A 206 -4.58 -21.19 9.29
C GLY A 206 -6.05 -20.77 9.32
N LEU A 207 -6.78 -20.87 8.21
CA LEU A 207 -8.19 -20.50 8.11
C LEU A 207 -9.10 -21.65 8.57
N LYS A 208 -10.27 -21.30 9.10
CA LYS A 208 -11.34 -22.25 9.38
C LYS A 208 -12.08 -22.58 8.07
N GLN A 209 -11.58 -23.56 7.34
CA GLN A 209 -12.17 -23.99 6.06
C GLN A 209 -13.52 -24.66 6.28
N VAL A 210 -14.46 -24.41 5.37
CA VAL A 210 -15.83 -24.95 5.41
C VAL A 210 -16.26 -25.41 4.02
N THR A 211 -17.25 -26.30 3.96
CA THR A 211 -17.92 -26.63 2.70
C THR A 211 -19.12 -25.70 2.54
N PRO A 212 -19.21 -24.92 1.45
CA PRO A 212 -20.34 -24.05 1.24
C PRO A 212 -21.61 -24.86 0.97
N ASN A 213 -22.76 -24.35 1.39
CA ASN A 213 -24.07 -24.86 0.99
C ASN A 213 -24.61 -24.03 -0.19
N GLU A 214 -25.57 -24.60 -0.94
CA GLU A 214 -26.30 -23.92 -2.03
C GLU A 214 -25.48 -23.60 -3.29
N ILE A 215 -24.17 -23.81 -3.28
CA ILE A 215 -23.28 -23.70 -4.45
C ILE A 215 -22.41 -24.95 -4.61
N VAL A 216 -21.87 -25.13 -5.81
CA VAL A 216 -20.88 -26.18 -6.08
C VAL A 216 -19.48 -25.56 -5.91
N PRO A 217 -18.64 -26.06 -4.98
CA PRO A 217 -17.31 -25.51 -4.77
C PRO A 217 -16.45 -25.54 -6.04
N ALA A 218 -15.82 -24.40 -6.37
CA ALA A 218 -14.82 -24.30 -7.41
C ALA A 218 -13.47 -24.86 -6.91
N ASN A 219 -12.77 -25.60 -7.77
CA ASN A 219 -11.57 -26.37 -7.41
C ASN A 219 -10.38 -25.49 -6.99
N ASP A 220 -10.32 -24.25 -7.47
CA ASP A 220 -9.24 -23.28 -7.21
C ASP A 220 -9.61 -22.28 -6.10
N CYS A 221 -10.75 -22.50 -5.43
CA CYS A 221 -11.26 -21.63 -4.38
C CYS A 221 -11.19 -22.31 -3.02
N VAL A 222 -10.83 -21.51 -2.02
CA VAL A 222 -10.85 -21.86 -0.60
C VAL A 222 -12.06 -21.18 0.03
N TYR A 223 -12.92 -21.98 0.63
CA TYR A 223 -14.12 -21.52 1.33
C TYR A 223 -13.86 -21.58 2.83
N PHE A 224 -14.16 -20.50 3.56
CA PHE A 224 -13.83 -20.39 4.98
C PHE A 224 -14.83 -19.55 5.77
N GLU A 225 -14.79 -19.70 7.10
CA GLU A 225 -15.50 -18.84 8.05
C GLU A 225 -14.58 -17.68 8.48
N ALA A 226 -15.02 -16.45 8.26
CA ALA A 226 -14.28 -15.22 8.55
C ALA A 226 -14.61 -14.62 9.94
N GLY A 227 -15.57 -15.22 10.64
CA GLY A 227 -16.11 -14.79 11.92
C GLY A 227 -17.52 -15.35 12.10
N GLU A 228 -18.10 -15.16 13.29
CA GLU A 228 -19.45 -15.65 13.56
C GLU A 228 -20.46 -15.05 12.55
N GLY A 229 -21.09 -15.91 11.76
CA GLY A 229 -22.05 -15.54 10.72
C GLY A 229 -21.46 -14.91 9.46
N SER A 230 -20.13 -14.85 9.31
CA SER A 230 -19.46 -14.31 8.12
C SER A 230 -18.65 -15.39 7.40
N TYR A 231 -18.87 -15.50 6.10
CA TYR A 231 -18.18 -16.45 5.24
C TYR A 231 -17.27 -15.73 4.25
N GLY A 232 -16.27 -16.46 3.74
CA GLY A 232 -15.33 -15.95 2.76
C GLY A 232 -14.92 -16.97 1.70
N ILE A 233 -14.50 -16.43 0.56
CA ILE A 233 -13.90 -17.16 -0.56
C ILE A 233 -12.55 -16.52 -0.87
N ALA A 234 -11.52 -17.34 -1.01
CA ALA A 234 -10.17 -16.92 -1.39
C ALA A 234 -9.64 -17.76 -2.56
N SER A 235 -8.87 -17.15 -3.44
CA SER A 235 -8.09 -17.88 -4.44
C SER A 235 -6.76 -17.19 -4.72
N ARG A 236 -5.76 -17.99 -5.08
CA ARG A 236 -4.56 -17.54 -5.76
C ARG A 236 -4.80 -17.65 -7.26
N LEU A 237 -5.12 -16.51 -7.87
CA LEU A 237 -5.39 -16.40 -9.30
C LEU A 237 -4.17 -16.88 -10.11
N SER A 238 -4.40 -17.30 -11.35
CA SER A 238 -3.35 -17.76 -12.28
C SER A 238 -2.19 -16.77 -12.43
N GLY A 239 -2.45 -15.47 -12.19
CA GLY A 239 -1.43 -14.44 -12.19
C GLY A 239 -0.58 -14.30 -10.91
N GLY A 240 -0.76 -15.18 -9.94
CA GLY A 240 -0.09 -15.16 -8.64
C GLY A 240 -0.68 -14.15 -7.66
N ARG A 241 -1.70 -13.38 -8.04
CA ARG A 241 -2.40 -12.47 -7.12
C ARG A 241 -3.37 -13.27 -6.25
N VAL A 242 -3.43 -12.94 -4.97
CA VAL A 242 -4.46 -13.47 -4.07
C VAL A 242 -5.65 -12.53 -4.09
N ALA A 243 -6.85 -13.06 -4.30
CA ALA A 243 -8.11 -12.35 -4.18
C ALA A 243 -8.93 -13.00 -3.07
N VAL A 244 -9.55 -12.19 -2.23
CA VAL A 244 -10.38 -12.66 -1.11
C VAL A 244 -11.60 -11.78 -0.97
N VAL A 245 -12.77 -12.39 -0.79
CA VAL A 245 -14.01 -11.69 -0.45
C VAL A 245 -14.61 -12.37 0.78
N TRP A 246 -15.08 -11.58 1.74
CA TRP A 246 -15.78 -12.09 2.91
C TRP A 246 -16.82 -11.10 3.42
N GLY A 247 -17.88 -11.59 4.04
CA GLY A 247 -18.94 -10.74 4.57
C GLY A 247 -20.11 -11.52 5.14
N TYR A 248 -21.16 -10.79 5.51
CA TYR A 248 -22.44 -11.36 5.95
C TYR A 248 -23.36 -11.51 4.73
N MET A 249 -23.09 -12.55 3.93
CA MET A 249 -23.77 -12.80 2.65
C MET A 249 -24.14 -14.28 2.52
N SER A 250 -25.14 -14.58 1.69
CA SER A 250 -25.42 -15.94 1.24
C SER A 250 -24.24 -16.46 0.40
N TRP A 251 -24.06 -17.78 0.29
CA TRP A 251 -23.01 -18.34 -0.57
C TRP A 251 -23.14 -17.96 -2.05
N PRO A 252 -24.35 -17.96 -2.66
CA PRO A 252 -24.50 -17.49 -4.04
C PRO A 252 -24.09 -16.03 -4.24
N ASP A 253 -24.46 -15.15 -3.30
CA ASP A 253 -24.07 -13.74 -3.38
C ASP A 253 -22.57 -13.55 -3.17
N LEU A 254 -21.99 -14.29 -2.23
CA LEU A 254 -20.56 -14.26 -1.95
C LEU A 254 -19.75 -14.76 -3.14
N GLU A 255 -20.19 -15.85 -3.79
CA GLU A 255 -19.58 -16.41 -4.99
C GLU A 255 -19.61 -15.42 -6.16
N ARG A 256 -20.79 -14.84 -6.45
CA ARG A 256 -20.94 -13.80 -7.49
C ARG A 256 -20.01 -12.61 -7.23
N THR A 257 -19.95 -12.15 -5.98
CA THR A 257 -19.09 -11.02 -5.57
C THR A 257 -17.62 -11.40 -5.72
N PHE A 258 -17.24 -12.61 -5.32
CA PHE A 258 -15.89 -13.12 -5.42
C PHE A 258 -15.39 -13.19 -6.86
N PHE A 259 -16.15 -13.79 -7.78
CA PHE A 259 -15.74 -13.89 -9.19
C PHE A 259 -15.66 -12.52 -9.86
N THR A 260 -16.65 -11.64 -9.59
CA THR A 260 -16.63 -10.25 -10.09
C THR A 260 -15.37 -9.50 -9.63
N ALA A 261 -14.98 -9.65 -8.36
CA ALA A 261 -13.77 -9.05 -7.82
C ALA A 261 -12.50 -9.65 -8.45
N SER A 262 -12.46 -10.98 -8.53
CA SER A 262 -11.32 -11.75 -9.03
C SER A 262 -11.00 -11.44 -10.48
N ASP A 263 -12.02 -11.34 -11.34
CA ASP A 263 -11.85 -10.97 -12.75
C ASP A 263 -11.18 -9.60 -12.88
N ARG A 264 -11.63 -8.59 -12.13
CA ARG A 264 -11.02 -7.25 -12.17
C ARG A 264 -9.62 -7.22 -11.58
N ILE A 265 -9.37 -7.98 -10.51
CA ILE A 265 -8.04 -8.09 -9.91
C ILE A 265 -7.07 -8.76 -10.89
N PHE A 266 -7.54 -9.74 -11.66
CA PHE A 266 -6.77 -10.41 -12.71
C PHE A 266 -6.49 -9.48 -13.89
N GLU A 267 -7.52 -8.81 -14.42
CA GLU A 267 -7.43 -7.87 -15.54
C GLU A 267 -6.44 -6.74 -15.25
N ALA A 268 -6.43 -6.19 -14.04
CA ALA A 268 -5.56 -5.08 -13.65
C ALA A 268 -4.06 -5.43 -13.58
N ARG A 269 -3.67 -6.66 -13.96
CA ARG A 269 -2.27 -7.06 -14.17
C ARG A 269 -1.76 -6.67 -15.57
N PHE A 270 -2.66 -6.37 -16.50
CA PHE A 270 -2.36 -5.96 -17.87
C PHE A 270 -2.47 -4.44 -18.07
#